data_AF-A0AAV2IG59-F1
#
_entry.id   AF-A0AAV2IG59-F1
#
_cell.length_a   1.000
_cell.length_b   1.000
_cell.length_c   1.000
_cell.angle_alpha   90.00
_cell.angle_beta   90.00
_cell.angle_gamma   90.00
#
_symmetry.space_group_name_H-M   'P 1'
#
loop_
_entity.id
_entity.type
_entity.pdbx_description
1 polymer ?
#
loop_
_entity_poly.entity_id
_entity_poly.type
_entity_poly.pdbx_seq_one_letter_code
_entity_poly.pdbx_strand_id
1 'polypeptide(L)'
;TPGEKYGLEIDIWSLGIVMYAMLIGKLPFTTPYTDQYRRQKLVQQMEKGLVEVHNQEMAHLSADCQDLLHKIIEPSPSLRLPLLDMEIHPWVTENGKKPFFPFGSFPRDKNMKTQVQDSMTSLEEDETLEELATALGTRKDLLEQKVAENKCDETSAMFNMILDRKRQQQGIYDVDHTLKGEKKEPKKRS
;
A
#
# COMPACT_ATOMS: atom_id res chain seq x y z
N THR A 1 -12.67 5.94 20.37
CA THR A 1 -11.86 4.72 20.14
C THR A 1 -10.51 5.20 19.62
N PRO A 2 -9.38 4.73 20.16
CA PRO A 2 -8.06 5.26 19.78
C PRO A 2 -7.85 5.00 18.29
N GLY A 3 -7.37 6.01 17.56
CA GLY A 3 -7.17 5.95 16.11
C GLY A 3 -6.34 4.74 15.73
N GLU A 4 -6.96 3.80 15.04
CA GLU A 4 -6.27 2.69 14.42
C GLU A 4 -5.21 3.27 13.48
N LYS A 5 -4.01 2.69 13.54
CA LYS A 5 -2.85 3.16 12.78
C LYS A 5 -3.24 3.30 11.31
N TYR A 6 -3.06 4.50 10.75
CA TYR A 6 -3.16 4.72 9.31
C TYR A 6 -2.15 3.81 8.63
N GLY A 7 -2.61 2.92 7.76
CA GLY A 7 -1.77 1.98 7.00
C GLY A 7 -1.96 2.21 5.51
N LEU A 8 -0.97 1.79 4.71
CA LEU A 8 -0.97 1.94 3.24
C LEU A 8 -2.20 1.29 2.59
N GLU A 9 -2.78 0.28 3.24
CA GLU A 9 -4.05 -0.33 2.86
C GLU A 9 -5.23 0.67 2.74
N ILE A 10 -5.23 1.77 3.49
CA ILE A 10 -6.30 2.77 3.49
C ILE A 10 -6.29 3.58 2.19
N ASP A 11 -5.10 3.83 1.63
CA ASP A 11 -4.96 4.52 0.36
C ASP A 11 -5.49 3.64 -0.78
N ILE A 12 -5.27 2.32 -0.73
CA ILE A 12 -5.81 1.35 -1.69
C ILE A 12 -7.34 1.32 -1.63
N TRP A 13 -7.92 1.34 -0.44
CA TRP A 13 -9.38 1.45 -0.28
C TRP A 13 -9.91 2.73 -0.92
N SER A 14 -9.29 3.86 -0.60
CA SER A 14 -9.71 5.17 -1.11
C SER A 14 -9.58 5.26 -2.63
N LEU A 15 -8.51 4.68 -3.19
CA LEU A 15 -8.33 4.51 -4.63
C LEU A 15 -9.50 3.71 -5.24
N GLY A 16 -9.90 2.61 -4.61
CA GLY A 16 -11.05 1.83 -5.03
C GLY A 16 -12.35 2.62 -5.06
N ILE A 17 -12.64 3.40 -4.01
CA ILE A 17 -13.83 4.26 -3.96
C ILE A 17 -13.83 5.30 -5.09
N VAL A 18 -12.69 5.95 -5.34
CA VAL A 18 -12.54 6.93 -6.43
C VAL A 18 -12.69 6.25 -7.79
N MET A 19 -12.08 5.09 -7.98
CA MET A 19 -12.17 4.33 -9.23
C MET A 19 -13.60 3.89 -9.53
N TYR A 20 -14.32 3.38 -8.53
CA TYR A 20 -15.75 3.06 -8.66
C TYR A 20 -16.56 4.29 -9.09
N ALA A 21 -16.34 5.43 -8.44
CA ALA A 21 -17.04 6.66 -8.76
C ALA A 21 -16.78 7.14 -10.20
N MET A 22 -15.55 6.99 -10.70
CA MET A 22 -15.20 7.34 -12.08
C MET A 22 -15.85 6.41 -13.11
N LEU A 23 -15.94 5.11 -12.81
CA LEU A 23 -16.47 4.10 -13.73
C LEU A 23 -18.00 4.06 -13.75
N ILE A 24 -18.64 4.17 -12.58
CA ILE A 24 -20.09 4.01 -12.41
C ILE A 24 -20.82 5.36 -12.37
N GLY A 25 -20.13 6.45 -12.04
CA GLY A 25 -20.71 7.80 -11.92
C GLY A 25 -21.40 8.10 -10.59
N LYS A 26 -21.25 7.23 -9.59
CA LYS A 26 -21.74 7.41 -8.21
C LYS A 26 -20.86 6.68 -7.21
N LEU A 27 -20.95 7.06 -5.93
CA LEU A 27 -20.24 6.38 -4.86
C LEU A 27 -20.87 5.00 -4.58
N PRO A 28 -20.06 3.97 -4.24
CA PRO A 28 -20.57 2.64 -3.92
C PRO A 28 -21.39 2.66 -2.63
N PHE A 29 -20.94 3.39 -1.61
CA PHE A 29 -21.62 3.47 -0.31
C PHE A 29 -22.23 4.85 -0.12
N THR A 30 -23.56 4.91 -0.13
CA THR A 30 -24.31 6.14 0.09
C THR A 30 -25.53 5.90 0.95
N THR A 31 -26.04 6.98 1.55
CA THR A 31 -27.24 6.93 2.37
C THR A 31 -28.05 8.20 2.16
N PRO A 32 -29.37 8.09 1.90
CA PRO A 32 -30.23 9.25 1.77
C PRO A 32 -30.53 9.91 3.14
N TYR A 33 -30.20 9.24 4.24
CA TYR A 33 -30.43 9.73 5.59
C TYR A 33 -29.39 10.81 5.94
N THR A 34 -29.86 11.95 6.43
CA THR A 34 -29.05 13.07 6.96
C THR A 34 -29.06 13.13 8.49
N ASP A 35 -29.73 12.18 9.14
CA ASP A 35 -29.87 12.10 10.58
C ASP A 35 -28.60 11.55 11.28
N GLN A 36 -28.67 11.46 12.61
CA GLN A 36 -27.60 10.92 13.45
C GLN A 36 -27.20 9.47 13.11
N TYR A 37 -28.05 8.70 12.42
CA TYR A 37 -27.80 7.31 12.04
C TYR A 37 -27.05 7.19 10.70
N ARG A 38 -26.87 8.30 9.97
CA ARG A 38 -26.12 8.36 8.70
C ARG A 38 -24.79 7.62 8.76
N ARG A 39 -23.96 7.93 9.76
CA ARG A 39 -22.62 7.33 9.91
C ARG A 39 -22.70 5.84 10.18
N GLN A 40 -23.59 5.41 11.07
CA GLN A 40 -23.74 4.00 11.42
C GLN A 40 -24.15 3.15 10.20
N LYS A 41 -25.07 3.66 9.37
CA LYS A 41 -25.48 2.97 8.14
C LYS A 41 -24.36 2.88 7.11
N LEU A 42 -23.57 3.95 6.95
CA LEU A 42 -22.41 3.94 6.05
C LEU A 42 -21.37 2.92 6.49
N VAL A 43 -21.05 2.88 7.79
CA VAL A 43 -20.11 1.88 8.34
C VAL A 43 -20.62 0.47 8.07
N GLN A 44 -21.92 0.19 8.29
CA GLN A 44 -22.50 -1.12 7.98
C GLN A 44 -22.44 -1.49 6.49
N GLN A 45 -22.48 -0.52 5.58
CA GLN A 45 -22.29 -0.79 4.15
C GLN A 45 -20.81 -1.07 3.84
N MET A 46 -19.90 -0.28 4.39
CA MET A 46 -18.45 -0.45 4.22
C MET A 46 -17.98 -1.81 4.77
N GLU A 47 -18.50 -2.24 5.92
CA GLU A 47 -18.21 -3.56 6.52
C GLU A 47 -18.69 -4.73 5.64
N LYS A 48 -19.73 -4.53 4.82
CA LYS A 48 -20.22 -5.53 3.88
C LYS A 48 -19.46 -5.55 2.56
N GLY A 49 -18.76 -4.46 2.23
CA GLY A 49 -18.10 -4.30 0.94
C GLY A 49 -19.08 -4.27 -0.24
N LEU A 50 -18.58 -4.61 -1.42
CA LEU A 50 -19.38 -4.65 -2.64
C LEU A 50 -20.31 -5.87 -2.64
N VAL A 51 -21.61 -5.63 -2.43
CA VAL A 51 -22.69 -6.62 -2.55
C VAL A 51 -23.30 -6.68 -3.96
N GLU A 52 -24.26 -7.60 -4.16
CA GLU A 52 -24.91 -7.89 -5.45
C GLU A 52 -25.46 -6.68 -6.22
N VAL A 53 -25.98 -5.67 -5.53
CA VAL A 53 -26.42 -4.42 -6.19
C VAL A 53 -25.28 -3.76 -6.96
N HIS A 54 -24.07 -3.75 -6.40
CA HIS A 54 -22.90 -3.20 -7.09
C HIS A 54 -22.50 -4.07 -8.28
N ASN A 55 -22.65 -5.39 -8.21
CA ASN A 55 -22.38 -6.28 -9.36
C ASN A 55 -23.29 -5.94 -10.54
N GLN A 56 -24.57 -5.64 -10.26
CA GLN A 56 -25.52 -5.21 -11.29
C GLN A 56 -25.14 -3.85 -11.89
N GLU A 57 -24.69 -2.92 -11.05
CA GLU A 57 -24.20 -1.61 -11.51
C GLU A 57 -22.95 -1.73 -12.38
N MET A 58 -22.04 -2.65 -12.02
CA MET A 58 -20.80 -2.93 -12.73
C MET A 58 -20.96 -3.88 -13.93
N ALA A 59 -22.16 -4.37 -14.24
CA ALA A 59 -22.38 -5.40 -15.26
C ALA A 59 -21.92 -5.03 -16.68
N HIS A 60 -21.77 -3.73 -16.96
CA HIS A 60 -21.25 -3.20 -18.23
C HIS A 60 -19.72 -3.11 -18.29
N LEU A 61 -19.03 -3.31 -17.16
CA LEU A 61 -17.57 -3.32 -17.07
C LEU A 61 -17.02 -4.70 -17.43
N SER A 62 -15.74 -4.76 -17.84
CA SER A 62 -15.07 -6.04 -18.09
C SER A 62 -14.90 -6.86 -16.81
N ALA A 63 -14.81 -8.18 -16.94
CA ALA A 63 -14.61 -9.08 -15.81
C ALA A 63 -13.37 -8.71 -14.99
N ASP A 64 -12.26 -8.39 -15.65
CA ASP A 64 -11.01 -7.97 -14.99
C ASP A 64 -11.20 -6.66 -14.18
N CYS A 65 -12.06 -5.74 -14.65
CA CYS A 65 -12.36 -4.49 -13.95
C CYS A 65 -13.15 -4.76 -12.67
N GLN A 66 -14.17 -5.61 -12.77
CA GLN A 66 -15.02 -6.01 -11.64
C GLN A 66 -14.18 -6.74 -10.58
N ASP A 67 -13.33 -7.67 -11.01
CA ASP A 67 -12.40 -8.39 -10.14
C ASP A 67 -11.45 -7.44 -9.40
N LEU A 68 -10.88 -6.45 -10.10
CA LEU A 68 -10.03 -5.46 -9.46
C LEU A 68 -10.78 -4.64 -8.41
N LEU A 69 -11.99 -4.15 -8.73
CA LEU A 69 -12.81 -3.35 -7.81
C LEU A 69 -13.14 -4.13 -6.53
N HIS A 70 -13.50 -5.41 -6.64
CA HIS A 70 -13.74 -6.28 -5.48
C HIS A 70 -12.49 -6.44 -4.62
N LYS A 71 -11.33 -6.62 -5.24
CA LYS A 71 -10.04 -6.81 -4.56
C LYS A 71 -9.52 -5.58 -3.82
N ILE A 72 -9.77 -4.37 -4.34
CA ILE A 72 -9.29 -3.12 -3.71
C ILE A 72 -10.33 -2.49 -2.76
N ILE A 73 -11.64 -2.74 -2.98
CA ILE A 73 -12.74 -2.38 -2.07
C ILE A 73 -13.08 -3.58 -1.16
N GLU A 74 -12.06 -4.32 -0.74
CA GLU A 74 -12.17 -5.41 0.23
C GLU A 74 -12.20 -4.84 1.65
N PRO A 75 -13.27 -5.08 2.44
CA PRO A 75 -13.39 -4.55 3.81
C PRO A 75 -12.25 -4.97 4.73
N SER A 76 -11.77 -6.21 4.61
CA SER A 76 -10.67 -6.71 5.41
C SER A 76 -9.33 -6.19 4.87
N PRO A 77 -8.58 -5.36 5.63
CA PRO A 77 -7.28 -4.85 5.18
C PRO A 77 -6.27 -5.94 4.84
N SER A 78 -6.39 -7.10 5.48
CA SER A 78 -5.50 -8.26 5.26
C SER A 78 -5.77 -9.05 3.98
N LEU A 79 -6.98 -8.92 3.43
CA LEU A 79 -7.37 -9.57 2.17
C LEU A 79 -7.33 -8.61 0.99
N ARG A 80 -7.19 -7.30 1.27
CA ARG A 80 -7.12 -6.24 0.27
C ARG A 80 -5.86 -6.39 -0.57
N LEU A 81 -6.03 -6.29 -1.89
CA LEU A 81 -4.94 -6.44 -2.85
C LEU A 81 -3.84 -5.38 -2.61
N PRO A 82 -2.58 -5.80 -2.36
CA PRO A 82 -1.46 -4.89 -2.21
C PRO A 82 -1.15 -4.10 -3.49
N LEU A 83 -0.43 -2.99 -3.35
CA LEU A 83 -0.16 -2.07 -4.46
C LEU A 83 0.64 -2.75 -5.58
N LEU A 84 1.71 -3.48 -5.25
CA LEU A 84 2.53 -4.14 -6.28
C LEU A 84 1.78 -5.25 -7.03
N ASP A 85 0.85 -5.93 -6.37
CA ASP A 85 0.01 -6.92 -7.04
C ASP A 85 -1.05 -6.26 -7.94
N MET A 86 -1.49 -5.04 -7.58
CA MET A 86 -2.36 -4.23 -8.42
C MET A 86 -1.66 -3.76 -9.71
N GLU A 87 -0.37 -3.40 -9.65
CA GLU A 87 0.39 -2.95 -10.83
C GLU A 87 0.47 -3.99 -11.95
N ILE A 88 0.47 -5.28 -11.57
CA ILE A 88 0.49 -6.40 -12.51
C ILE A 88 -0.91 -6.95 -12.82
N HIS A 89 -1.97 -6.34 -12.30
CA HIS A 89 -3.33 -6.83 -12.46
C HIS A 89 -3.74 -6.89 -13.95
N PRO A 90 -4.46 -7.92 -14.40
CA PRO A 90 -4.90 -8.05 -15.79
C PRO A 90 -5.62 -6.83 -16.36
N TRP A 91 -6.46 -6.19 -15.55
CA TRP A 91 -7.15 -4.96 -15.95
C TRP A 91 -6.20 -3.78 -16.17
N VAL A 92 -5.19 -3.63 -15.31
CA VAL A 92 -4.20 -2.54 -15.38
C VAL A 92 -3.25 -2.76 -16.56
N THR A 93 -2.85 -4.01 -16.79
CA THR A 93 -1.81 -4.35 -17.76
C THR A 93 -2.31 -4.81 -19.13
N GLU A 94 -3.64 -4.80 -19.34
CA GLU A 94 -4.29 -5.41 -20.50
C GLU A 94 -3.81 -6.87 -20.72
N ASN A 95 -3.93 -7.69 -19.67
CA ASN A 95 -3.42 -9.07 -19.65
C ASN A 95 -1.92 -9.16 -19.99
N GLY A 96 -1.11 -8.26 -19.44
CA GLY A 96 0.34 -8.19 -19.65
C GLY A 96 0.80 -7.57 -20.98
N LYS A 97 -0.13 -7.14 -21.85
CA LYS A 97 0.22 -6.49 -23.14
C LYS A 97 0.78 -5.08 -22.96
N LYS A 98 0.38 -4.39 -21.89
CA LYS A 98 0.79 -3.03 -21.55
C LYS A 98 1.23 -3.01 -20.09
N PRO A 99 2.47 -3.37 -19.78
CA PRO A 99 2.94 -3.34 -18.40
C PRO A 99 2.82 -1.91 -17.84
N PHE A 100 2.42 -1.80 -16.58
CA PHE A 100 2.32 -0.52 -15.90
C PHE A 100 3.71 -0.09 -15.43
N PHE A 101 4.14 1.10 -15.86
CA PHE A 101 5.42 1.70 -15.47
C PHE A 101 5.15 3.08 -14.88
N PRO A 102 4.94 3.19 -13.55
CA PRO A 102 4.60 4.46 -12.91
C PRO A 102 5.67 5.53 -13.12
N PHE A 103 6.94 5.12 -13.34
CA PHE A 103 8.09 6.03 -13.48
C PHE A 103 8.76 6.00 -14.87
N GLY A 104 8.04 5.58 -15.92
CA GLY A 104 8.48 5.78 -17.31
C GLY A 104 9.72 5.00 -17.76
N SER A 105 10.24 4.09 -16.94
CA SER A 105 11.28 3.12 -17.35
C SER A 105 10.99 1.75 -16.75
N PHE A 106 11.39 0.69 -17.46
CA PHE A 106 11.35 -0.67 -16.91
C PHE A 106 12.10 -0.69 -15.57
N PRO A 107 11.63 -1.44 -14.55
CA PRO A 107 12.52 -1.91 -13.50
C PRO A 107 13.72 -2.54 -14.22
N ARG A 108 14.90 -1.91 -14.12
CA ARG A 108 16.12 -2.42 -14.78
C ARG A 108 16.56 -3.75 -14.18
N ASP A 109 15.91 -4.20 -13.12
CA ASP A 109 16.19 -5.45 -12.50
C ASP A 109 15.15 -6.52 -12.87
N LYS A 110 15.50 -7.32 -13.88
CA LYS A 110 14.75 -8.54 -14.22
C LYS A 110 14.99 -9.67 -13.21
N ASN A 111 15.85 -9.49 -12.20
CA ASN A 111 16.33 -10.59 -11.34
C ASN A 111 16.11 -10.41 -9.83
N MET A 112 15.52 -9.32 -9.32
CA MET A 112 15.49 -9.10 -7.87
C MET A 112 14.13 -9.32 -7.19
N LYS A 113 13.48 -10.46 -7.44
CA LYS A 113 12.46 -10.98 -6.48
C LYS A 113 13.02 -12.00 -5.49
N THR A 114 14.31 -12.32 -5.51
CA THR A 114 14.88 -13.29 -4.56
C THR A 114 16.38 -13.08 -4.39
N GLN A 115 16.83 -12.78 -3.15
CA GLN A 115 18.22 -12.88 -2.63
C GLN A 115 19.14 -11.64 -2.50
N VAL A 116 18.66 -10.38 -2.47
CA VAL A 116 19.56 -9.23 -2.13
C VAL A 116 19.12 -8.41 -0.91
N GLN A 117 17.91 -8.62 -0.39
CA GLN A 117 17.35 -7.79 0.67
C GLN A 117 18.01 -7.94 2.06
N ASP A 118 18.77 -9.02 2.30
CA ASP A 118 19.29 -9.34 3.65
C ASP A 118 20.78 -9.01 3.87
N SER A 119 21.57 -8.68 2.85
CA SER A 119 23.04 -8.54 3.00
C SER A 119 23.60 -7.14 2.71
N MET A 120 22.85 -6.27 2.03
CA MET A 120 23.33 -4.93 1.63
C MET A 120 22.70 -3.78 2.45
N THR A 121 21.76 -4.10 3.35
CA THR A 121 20.87 -3.13 4.01
C THR A 121 21.46 -2.47 5.26
N SER A 122 22.16 -3.21 6.13
CA SER A 122 22.54 -2.68 7.45
C SER A 122 23.52 -1.50 7.40
N LEU A 123 24.47 -1.46 6.46
CA LEU A 123 25.43 -0.36 6.36
C LEU A 123 24.79 0.90 5.75
N GLU A 124 23.94 0.72 4.74
CA GLU A 124 23.22 1.83 4.10
C GLU A 124 22.19 2.46 5.03
N GLU A 125 21.51 1.63 5.83
CA GLU A 125 20.59 2.07 6.89
C GLU A 125 21.36 2.88 7.94
N ASP A 126 22.53 2.41 8.38
CA ASP A 126 23.38 3.08 9.38
C ASP A 126 23.87 4.47 8.92
N GLU A 127 24.38 4.56 7.69
CA GLU A 127 24.79 5.84 7.08
C GLU A 127 23.62 6.81 6.90
N THR A 128 22.43 6.28 6.59
CA THR A 128 21.22 7.09 6.39
C THR A 128 20.67 7.61 7.72
N LEU A 129 20.74 6.81 8.79
CA LEU A 129 20.41 7.23 10.14
C LEU A 129 21.37 8.32 10.65
N GLU A 130 22.67 8.23 10.33
CA GLU A 130 23.67 9.24 10.68
C GLU A 130 23.39 10.58 9.97
N GLU A 131 23.08 10.53 8.66
CA GLU A 131 22.71 11.71 7.87
C GLU A 131 21.44 12.37 8.44
N LEU A 132 20.41 11.57 8.76
CA LEU A 132 19.16 12.05 9.31
C LEU A 132 19.34 12.63 10.73
N ALA A 133 20.15 11.97 11.57
CA ALA A 133 20.50 12.46 12.91
C ALA A 133 21.17 13.83 12.85
N THR A 134 22.12 13.99 11.92
CA THR A 134 22.82 15.25 11.67
C THR A 134 21.86 16.34 11.18
N ALA A 135 20.98 16.03 10.22
CA ALA A 135 20.03 16.99 9.67
C ALA A 135 18.97 17.46 10.69
N LEU A 136 18.51 16.57 11.56
CA LEU A 136 17.50 16.87 12.58
C LEU A 136 18.09 17.36 13.92
N GLY A 137 19.42 17.36 14.06
CA GLY A 137 20.08 17.69 15.33
C GLY A 137 19.67 16.76 16.47
N THR A 138 19.44 15.48 16.18
CA THR A 138 18.96 14.48 17.15
C THR A 138 19.92 13.31 17.27
N ARG A 139 19.70 12.45 18.27
CA ARG A 139 20.55 11.28 18.49
C ARG A 139 20.08 10.10 17.63
N LYS A 140 21.03 9.41 17.01
CA LYS A 140 20.81 8.26 16.13
C LYS A 140 20.06 7.11 16.78
N ASP A 141 20.36 6.80 18.04
CA ASP A 141 19.70 5.73 18.82
C ASP A 141 18.17 5.94 18.93
N LEU A 142 17.75 7.20 19.06
CA LEU A 142 16.33 7.55 19.12
C LEU A 142 15.65 7.42 17.75
N LEU A 143 16.38 7.64 16.67
CA LEU A 143 15.87 7.48 15.30
C LEU A 143 15.74 6.00 14.95
N GLU A 144 16.75 5.18 15.27
CA GLU A 144 16.72 3.73 15.08
C GLU A 144 15.50 3.10 15.74
N GLN A 145 15.23 3.48 17.00
CA GLN A 145 14.06 2.98 17.71
C GLN A 145 12.75 3.38 17.00
N LYS A 146 12.65 4.61 16.50
CA LYS A 146 11.45 5.10 15.80
C LYS A 146 11.24 4.42 14.45
N VAL A 147 12.30 4.29 13.66
CA VAL A 147 12.28 3.67 12.33
C VAL A 147 12.00 2.16 12.43
N ALA A 148 12.57 1.47 13.43
CA ALA A 148 12.35 0.04 13.66
C ALA A 148 10.89 -0.31 14.01
N GLU A 149 10.10 0.66 14.51
CA GLU A 149 8.69 0.44 14.82
C GLU A 149 7.78 0.39 13.57
N ASN A 150 8.35 0.58 12.37
CA ASN A 150 7.68 0.56 11.06
C ASN A 150 6.37 1.38 11.06
N LYS A 151 6.43 2.56 11.69
CA LYS A 151 5.30 3.48 11.78
C LYS A 151 5.28 4.38 10.55
N CYS A 152 4.08 4.71 10.07
CA CYS A 152 3.88 5.78 9.09
C CYS A 152 3.99 7.16 9.78
N ASP A 153 5.19 7.51 10.26
CA ASP A 153 5.47 8.81 10.87
C ASP A 153 6.50 9.64 10.07
N GLU A 154 6.59 10.94 10.39
CA GLU A 154 7.46 11.89 9.66
C GLU A 154 8.92 11.47 9.65
N THR A 155 9.39 10.87 10.75
CA THR A 155 10.77 10.40 10.90
C THR A 155 11.07 9.24 9.96
N SER A 156 10.18 8.24 9.95
CA SER A 156 10.29 7.08 9.06
C SER A 156 10.14 7.48 7.59
N ALA A 157 9.29 8.47 7.30
CA ALA A 157 9.16 9.03 5.95
C ALA A 157 10.47 9.69 5.48
N MET A 158 11.08 10.57 6.28
CA MET A 158 12.36 11.20 5.94
C MET A 158 13.47 10.17 5.77
N PHE A 159 13.55 9.18 6.67
CA PHE A 159 14.51 8.09 6.57
C PHE A 159 14.35 7.33 5.25
N ASN A 160 13.13 6.87 4.94
CA ASN A 160 12.83 6.15 3.71
C ASN A 160 13.12 6.99 2.46
N MET A 161 12.83 8.29 2.47
CA MET A 161 13.14 9.19 1.36
C MET A 161 14.64 9.34 1.11
N ILE A 162 15.46 9.48 2.16
CA ILE A 162 16.92 9.58 2.02
C ILE A 162 17.48 8.23 1.54
N LEU A 163 17.00 7.12 2.12
CA LEU A 163 17.40 5.77 1.75
C LEU A 163 17.05 5.47 0.29
N ASP A 164 15.83 5.82 -0.14
CA ASP A 164 15.37 5.64 -1.51
C ASP A 164 16.18 6.50 -2.48
N ARG A 165 16.47 7.77 -2.14
CA ARG A 165 17.36 8.63 -2.94
C ARG A 165 18.74 8.00 -3.13
N LYS A 166 19.33 7.40 -2.09
CA LYS A 166 20.62 6.71 -2.18
C LYS A 166 20.53 5.45 -3.06
N ARG A 167 19.47 4.65 -2.90
CA ARG A 167 19.18 3.48 -3.73
C ARG A 167 19.01 3.83 -5.20
N GLN A 168 18.28 4.91 -5.50
CA GLN A 168 18.10 5.41 -6.86
C GLN A 168 19.43 5.83 -7.50
N GLN A 169 20.37 6.42 -6.74
CA GLN A 169 21.71 6.75 -7.25
C GLN A 169 22.53 5.51 -7.61
N GLN A 170 22.26 4.38 -6.95
CA GLN A 170 22.86 3.08 -7.24
C GLN A 170 22.08 2.27 -8.29
N GLY A 171 20.94 2.76 -8.75
CA GLY A 171 20.08 2.11 -9.73
C GLY A 171 19.10 1.07 -9.16
N ILE A 172 18.86 1.08 -7.84
CA ILE A 172 17.85 0.28 -7.15
C ILE A 172 16.54 1.08 -7.07
N TYR A 173 15.42 0.47 -7.48
CA TYR A 173 14.09 1.08 -7.52
C TYR A 173 13.01 0.09 -6.99
N ASP A 174 11.81 0.60 -6.68
CA ASP A 174 10.59 -0.16 -6.42
C ASP A 174 10.67 -1.20 -5.27
N VAL A 175 10.97 -0.74 -4.05
CA VAL A 175 10.87 -1.59 -2.86
C VAL A 175 9.41 -1.67 -2.40
N ASP A 176 8.86 -2.88 -2.24
CA ASP A 176 7.47 -3.05 -1.79
C ASP A 176 7.31 -2.61 -0.32
N HIS A 177 6.69 -1.46 -0.11
CA HIS A 177 6.39 -0.96 1.23
C HIS A 177 5.03 -1.46 1.76
N THR A 178 4.21 -2.09 0.93
CA THR A 178 2.88 -2.59 1.30
C THR A 178 2.89 -3.99 1.91
N LEU A 179 4.00 -4.73 1.74
CA LEU A 179 4.21 -6.00 2.44
C LEU A 179 4.47 -5.73 3.93
N LYS A 180 3.50 -6.08 4.77
CA LYS A 180 3.76 -6.20 6.21
C LYS A 180 4.75 -7.34 6.39
N GLY A 181 5.97 -7.00 6.80
CA GLY A 181 7.02 -7.99 7.05
C GLY A 181 6.47 -9.15 7.88
N GLU A 182 6.70 -10.37 7.40
CA GLU A 182 6.40 -11.57 8.17
C GLU A 182 7.08 -11.41 9.54
N LYS A 183 6.30 -11.42 10.62
CA LYS A 183 6.88 -11.58 11.94
C LYS A 183 7.60 -12.92 11.92
N LYS A 184 8.94 -12.90 11.83
CA LYS A 184 9.78 -14.08 12.04
C LYS A 184 9.41 -14.66 13.41
N GLU A 185 8.58 -15.70 13.43
CA GLU A 185 8.33 -16.45 14.66
C GLU A 185 9.68 -16.97 15.15
N PRO A 186 10.00 -16.82 16.44
CA PRO A 186 11.22 -17.39 16.98
C PRO A 186 11.13 -18.90 16.82
N LYS A 187 12.01 -19.47 15.99
CA LYS A 187 12.21 -20.91 15.86
C LYS A 187 12.38 -21.48 17.27
N LYS A 188 11.35 -22.18 17.77
CA LYS A 188 11.48 -23.04 18.95
C LYS A 188 12.53 -24.09 18.60
N ARG A 189 13.72 -23.99 19.22
CA ARG A 189 14.69 -25.07 19.23
C ARG A 189 14.02 -26.25 19.94
N SER A 190 13.75 -27.31 19.20
CA SER A 190 13.51 -28.65 19.74
C SER A 190 14.83 -29.40 19.84
#